data_AF-A0A8H7QMQ5-F1
#
_entry.id   AF-A0A8H7QMQ5-F1
#
_cell.length_a   1.000
_cell.length_b   1.000
_cell.length_c   1.000
_cell.angle_alpha   90.00
_cell.angle_beta   90.00
_cell.angle_gamma   90.00
#
_symmetry.space_group_name_H-M   'P 1'
#
loop_
_entity.id
_entity.type
_entity.pdbx_description
1 polymer ?
#
loop_
_entity_poly.entity_id
_entity_poly.type
_entity_poly.pdbx_seq_one_letter_code
_entity_poly.pdbx_strand_id
1 'polypeptide(L)'
;MTLQQLDALRDQLKNEMSGSSPNLQKVGQLLTQAKISLIELGAFVPVAGKTDPHVMTTARDILEVGAYYSVRIKDTASFERYIAQLNTYYHDLASVLTPSAQMYPLIGVNLLRLLSQNRLSDFHTALEIIDSDQLQTNPFIKQAVDLEQFLMEGSYNKVWSTRSTVQGEEFMFFYDILIGTIRHEIASCSEKAYEHLPLNDASTLLFLKNTEELLNFASERGWKVNPAEQKVYFGSEDNDVVEIPQEQIITRTLGYARELERIVIMFSDLECDYINPIDLCNKLNQFVLPEMGAHAFLFFMFLVNGSWISLVFNLPLAAYNVNKVMKGRHMYDATEIFRTLSQHKKECFIKLGFYLICFFYFLYRMIVALIAADS
;
A
#
# COMPACT_ATOMS: atom_id res chain seq x y z
N MET A 1 44.76 -12.62 23.96
CA MET A 1 44.68 -11.98 25.30
C MET A 1 43.77 -12.79 26.24
N THR A 2 43.97 -12.72 27.57
CA THR A 2 43.19 -13.53 28.54
C THR A 2 41.75 -13.03 28.68
N LEU A 3 40.83 -13.96 28.96
CA LEU A 3 39.43 -13.71 29.33
C LEU A 3 39.25 -12.54 30.32
N GLN A 4 40.16 -12.42 31.29
CA GLN A 4 40.17 -11.35 32.29
C GLN A 4 40.45 -9.95 31.72
N GLN A 5 41.23 -9.84 30.64
CA GLN A 5 41.46 -8.54 29.97
C GLN A 5 40.20 -8.09 29.21
N LEU A 6 39.44 -9.03 28.66
CA LEU A 6 38.16 -8.75 27.99
C LEU A 6 37.09 -8.31 29.01
N ASP A 7 37.02 -8.97 30.16
CA ASP A 7 36.13 -8.58 31.27
C ASP A 7 36.50 -7.18 31.81
N ALA A 8 37.80 -6.90 32.00
CA ALA A 8 38.26 -5.57 32.43
C ALA A 8 37.94 -4.48 31.40
N LEU A 9 38.07 -4.77 30.10
CA LEU A 9 37.68 -3.87 29.00
C LEU A 9 36.16 -3.64 28.99
N ARG A 10 35.35 -4.69 29.19
CA ARG A 10 33.89 -4.56 29.31
C ARG A 10 33.50 -3.66 30.48
N ASP A 11 34.12 -3.84 31.64
CA ASP A 11 33.76 -3.08 32.84
C ASP A 11 34.23 -1.62 32.72
N GLN A 12 35.37 -1.37 32.07
CA GLN A 12 35.81 -0.02 31.70
C GLN A 12 34.84 0.65 30.70
N LEU A 13 34.39 -0.07 29.67
CA LEU A 13 33.41 0.43 28.71
C LEU A 13 32.05 0.74 29.36
N LYS A 14 31.56 -0.12 30.26
CA LYS A 14 30.31 0.13 31.02
C LYS A 14 30.43 1.35 31.94
N ASN A 15 31.57 1.53 32.60
CA ASN A 15 31.82 2.68 33.47
C ASN A 15 32.00 4.00 32.70
N GLU A 16 32.63 3.96 31.53
CA GLU A 16 32.77 5.15 30.68
C GLU A 16 31.44 5.54 30.01
N MET A 17 30.55 4.57 29.77
CA MET A 17 29.24 4.82 29.16
C MET A 17 28.18 5.32 30.17
N SER A 18 28.30 4.93 31.44
CA SER A 18 27.45 5.39 32.56
C SER A 18 27.91 6.74 33.16
N GLY A 19 29.10 7.21 32.81
CA GLY A 19 29.58 8.53 33.17
C GLY A 19 28.76 9.65 32.51
N SER A 20 28.39 10.68 33.28
CA SER A 20 27.53 11.81 32.86
C SER A 20 28.05 12.67 31.68
N SER A 21 29.26 12.39 31.18
CA SER A 21 29.83 13.00 29.97
C SER A 21 30.76 11.97 29.30
N PRO A 22 30.24 11.10 28.42
CA PRO A 22 31.05 10.06 27.79
C PRO A 22 32.07 10.69 26.84
N ASN A 23 33.35 10.40 27.05
CA ASN A 23 34.40 10.78 26.10
C ASN A 23 34.34 9.82 24.89
N LEU A 24 33.53 10.19 23.89
CA LEU A 24 33.23 9.36 22.72
C LEU A 24 34.50 8.89 22.00
N GLN A 25 35.55 9.71 21.93
CA GLN A 25 36.79 9.32 21.27
C GLN A 25 37.55 8.20 22.00
N LYS A 26 37.53 8.21 23.34
CA LYS A 26 38.17 7.19 24.16
C LYS A 26 37.40 5.86 24.08
N VAL A 27 36.07 5.94 24.10
CA VAL A 27 35.19 4.77 23.90
C VAL A 27 35.42 4.17 22.50
N GLY A 28 35.60 4.99 21.46
CA GLY A 28 35.95 4.51 20.13
C GLY A 28 37.30 3.76 20.07
N GLN A 29 38.31 4.23 20.80
CA GLN A 29 39.61 3.55 20.90
C GLN A 29 39.50 2.23 21.67
N LEU A 30 38.78 2.22 22.80
CA LEU A 30 38.53 1.02 23.60
C LEU A 30 37.70 -0.02 22.83
N LEU A 31 36.69 0.41 22.05
CA LEU A 31 35.92 -0.46 21.16
C LEU A 31 36.79 -1.05 20.05
N THR A 32 37.76 -0.30 19.54
CA THR A 32 38.70 -0.81 18.52
C THR A 32 39.63 -1.87 19.12
N GLN A 33 40.15 -1.63 20.32
CA GLN A 33 40.92 -2.63 21.08
C GLN A 33 40.08 -3.87 21.39
N ALA A 34 38.84 -3.69 21.84
CA ALA A 34 37.92 -4.78 22.10
C ALA A 34 37.60 -5.59 20.84
N LYS A 35 37.41 -4.95 19.68
CA LYS A 35 37.24 -5.64 18.39
C LYS A 35 38.45 -6.48 18.02
N ILE A 36 39.66 -5.98 18.21
CA ILE A 36 40.89 -6.76 17.97
C ILE A 36 40.93 -7.97 18.90
N SER A 37 40.65 -7.79 20.19
CA SER A 37 40.58 -8.91 21.14
C SER A 37 39.47 -9.93 20.82
N LEU A 38 38.34 -9.49 20.28
CA LEU A 38 37.25 -10.38 19.83
C LEU A 38 37.62 -11.17 18.56
N ILE A 39 38.40 -10.57 17.65
CA ILE A 39 38.94 -11.25 16.46
C ILE A 39 39.94 -12.34 16.89
N GLU A 40 40.85 -12.04 17.81
CA GLU A 40 41.81 -13.02 18.34
C GLU A 40 41.13 -14.22 19.01
N LEU A 41 39.98 -14.00 19.64
CA LEU A 41 39.18 -15.04 20.31
C LEU A 41 38.21 -15.78 19.38
N GLY A 42 38.14 -15.40 18.09
CA GLY A 42 37.25 -16.03 17.11
C GLY A 42 35.75 -15.87 17.40
N ALA A 43 35.37 -14.88 18.22
CA ALA A 43 34.03 -14.78 18.80
C ALA A 43 32.95 -14.21 17.86
N PHE A 44 33.32 -13.71 16.66
CA PHE A 44 32.39 -13.10 15.69
C PHE A 44 31.48 -14.09 14.96
N VAL A 45 31.88 -15.38 14.89
CA VAL A 45 31.05 -16.45 14.34
C VAL A 45 30.98 -17.56 15.39
N PRO A 46 30.14 -17.42 16.41
CA PRO A 46 30.01 -18.42 17.46
C PRO A 46 29.42 -19.71 16.88
N VAL A 47 30.23 -20.76 16.79
CA VAL A 47 29.76 -22.12 16.53
C VAL A 47 29.48 -22.79 17.87
N ALA A 48 28.27 -23.33 18.04
CA ALA A 48 27.90 -24.08 19.23
C ALA A 48 28.95 -25.20 19.50
N GLY A 49 29.68 -25.07 20.62
CA GLY A 49 30.64 -26.07 21.08
C GLY A 49 32.14 -25.72 20.98
N LYS A 50 32.56 -24.58 20.41
CA LYS A 50 34.00 -24.19 20.34
C LYS A 50 34.41 -22.99 21.19
N THR A 51 33.47 -22.26 21.76
CA THR A 51 33.73 -20.98 22.46
C THR A 51 33.07 -21.02 23.84
N ASP A 52 33.79 -20.59 24.87
CA ASP A 52 33.29 -20.56 26.24
C ASP A 52 32.04 -19.66 26.35
N PRO A 53 30.97 -20.11 27.03
CA PRO A 53 29.74 -19.32 27.22
C PRO A 53 29.99 -17.94 27.85
N HIS A 54 31.03 -17.81 28.68
CA HIS A 54 31.43 -16.55 29.32
C HIS A 54 32.06 -15.55 28.33
N VAL A 55 32.83 -16.02 27.34
CA VAL A 55 33.39 -15.17 26.26
C VAL A 55 32.25 -14.64 25.41
N MET A 56 31.27 -15.48 25.07
CA MET A 56 30.11 -15.08 24.26
C MET A 56 29.25 -14.04 24.98
N THR A 57 29.02 -14.20 26.28
CA THR A 57 28.27 -13.23 27.10
C THR A 57 29.01 -11.88 27.16
N THR A 58 30.33 -11.91 27.32
CA THR A 58 31.15 -10.69 27.35
C THR A 58 31.20 -10.01 25.98
N ALA A 59 31.28 -10.79 24.90
CA ALA A 59 31.21 -10.28 23.52
C ALA A 59 29.86 -9.60 23.25
N ARG A 60 28.75 -10.23 23.65
CA ARG A 60 27.40 -9.65 23.55
C ARG A 60 27.34 -8.31 24.27
N ASP A 61 27.77 -8.26 25.54
CA ASP A 61 27.74 -7.02 26.33
C ASP A 61 28.59 -5.89 25.69
N ILE A 62 29.74 -6.22 25.08
CA ILE A 62 30.58 -5.25 24.36
C ILE A 62 29.88 -4.74 23.09
N LEU A 63 29.21 -5.63 22.35
CA LEU A 63 28.46 -5.25 21.14
C LEU A 63 27.22 -4.42 21.48
N GLU A 64 26.52 -4.71 22.57
CA GLU A 64 25.40 -3.91 23.09
C GLU A 64 25.88 -2.48 23.42
N VAL A 65 27.01 -2.34 24.13
CA VAL A 65 27.60 -1.02 24.41
C VAL A 65 28.05 -0.32 23.11
N GLY A 66 28.59 -1.06 22.15
CA GLY A 66 28.96 -0.55 20.83
C GLY A 66 27.77 -0.01 20.02
N ALA A 67 26.60 -0.65 20.15
CA ALA A 67 25.37 -0.19 19.54
C ALA A 67 24.90 1.14 20.16
N TYR A 68 24.85 1.23 21.50
CA TYR A 68 24.51 2.50 22.19
C TYR A 68 25.47 3.63 21.86
N TYR A 69 26.77 3.34 21.80
CA TYR A 69 27.79 4.31 21.36
C TYR A 69 27.52 4.82 19.95
N SER A 70 27.14 3.94 19.02
CA SER A 70 26.82 4.31 17.63
C SER A 70 25.61 5.24 17.56
N VAL A 71 24.60 5.04 18.42
CA VAL A 71 23.45 5.94 18.52
C VAL A 71 23.88 7.31 19.06
N ARG A 72 24.75 7.38 20.08
CA ARG A 72 25.25 8.67 20.60
C ARG A 72 26.09 9.45 19.59
N ILE A 73 26.82 8.74 18.72
CA ILE A 73 27.56 9.35 17.59
C ILE A 73 26.64 9.74 16.43
N LYS A 74 25.37 9.31 16.46
CA LYS A 74 24.38 9.53 15.39
C LYS A 74 24.75 8.82 14.08
N ASP A 75 25.50 7.72 14.15
CA ASP A 75 25.82 6.90 12.99
C ASP A 75 24.82 5.73 12.87
N THR A 76 23.81 5.92 12.03
CA THR A 76 22.76 4.94 11.77
C THR A 76 23.26 3.68 11.06
N ALA A 77 24.31 3.80 10.23
CA ALA A 77 24.85 2.69 9.45
C ALA A 77 25.70 1.76 10.32
N SER A 78 26.53 2.33 11.20
CA SER A 78 27.27 1.53 12.18
C SER A 78 26.32 0.83 13.16
N PHE A 79 25.25 1.51 13.58
CA PHE A 79 24.22 0.88 14.43
C PHE A 79 23.56 -0.33 13.77
N GLU A 80 23.19 -0.24 12.49
CA GLU A 80 22.62 -1.37 11.73
C GLU A 80 23.56 -2.59 11.69
N ARG A 81 24.86 -2.35 11.53
CA ARG A 81 25.87 -3.42 11.56
C ARG A 81 25.95 -4.09 12.92
N TYR A 82 25.91 -3.32 14.01
CA TYR A 82 25.90 -3.88 15.36
C TYR A 82 24.61 -4.66 15.65
N ILE A 83 23.45 -4.18 15.21
CA ILE A 83 22.18 -4.92 15.34
C ILE A 83 22.22 -6.23 14.56
N ALA A 84 22.72 -6.23 13.33
CA ALA A 84 22.81 -7.46 12.53
C ALA A 84 23.70 -8.51 13.23
N GLN A 85 24.81 -8.09 13.85
CA GLN A 85 25.66 -8.97 14.65
C GLN A 85 24.97 -9.42 15.95
N LEU A 86 24.24 -8.54 16.62
CA LEU A 86 23.52 -8.89 17.85
C LEU A 86 22.36 -9.85 17.60
N ASN A 87 21.67 -9.75 16.46
CA ASN A 87 20.59 -10.66 16.09
C ASN A 87 21.09 -12.12 16.00
N THR A 88 22.31 -12.37 15.52
CA THR A 88 22.87 -13.74 15.55
C THR A 88 23.07 -14.24 16.98
N TYR A 89 23.47 -13.37 17.93
CA TYR A 89 23.57 -13.76 19.34
C TYR A 89 22.21 -13.96 20.02
N TYR A 90 21.17 -13.24 19.60
CA TYR A 90 19.83 -13.36 20.18
C TYR A 90 19.05 -14.55 19.65
N HIS A 91 19.18 -14.90 18.37
CA HIS A 91 18.40 -15.99 17.74
C HIS A 91 19.15 -17.32 17.74
N ASP A 92 20.40 -17.34 17.27
CA ASP A 92 21.13 -18.61 17.08
C ASP A 92 21.67 -19.18 18.40
N LEU A 93 21.91 -18.33 19.42
CA LEU A 93 22.42 -18.73 20.74
C LEU A 93 21.40 -18.66 21.87
N ALA A 94 20.11 -18.53 21.55
CA ALA A 94 19.02 -18.53 22.53
C ALA A 94 19.01 -19.78 23.43
N SER A 95 19.58 -20.91 22.96
CA SER A 95 19.68 -22.17 23.71
C SER A 95 20.82 -22.21 24.73
N VAL A 96 21.83 -21.32 24.62
CA VAL A 96 23.07 -21.35 25.42
C VAL A 96 23.20 -20.14 26.34
N LEU A 97 22.60 -18.99 26.00
CA LEU A 97 22.71 -17.75 26.76
C LEU A 97 21.39 -17.36 27.46
N THR A 98 21.52 -16.75 28.65
CA THR A 98 20.38 -16.12 29.32
C THR A 98 20.06 -14.75 28.70
N PRO A 99 18.78 -14.36 28.60
CA PRO A 99 18.39 -13.05 28.07
C PRO A 99 19.02 -11.88 28.86
N SER A 100 19.58 -10.90 28.15
CA SER A 100 20.14 -9.67 28.75
C SER A 100 19.03 -8.68 29.08
N ALA A 101 19.17 -7.93 30.18
CA ALA A 101 18.25 -6.83 30.51
C ALA A 101 18.30 -5.68 29.48
N GLN A 102 19.40 -5.56 28.72
CA GLN A 102 19.58 -4.52 27.69
C GLN A 102 19.08 -4.94 26.31
N MET A 103 18.66 -6.19 26.14
CA MET A 103 18.14 -6.72 24.87
C MET A 103 16.86 -5.99 24.43
N TYR A 104 15.86 -5.88 25.31
CA TYR A 104 14.56 -5.29 24.96
C TYR A 104 14.62 -3.79 24.65
N PRO A 105 15.33 -2.95 25.42
CA PRO A 105 15.53 -1.54 25.05
C PRO A 105 16.20 -1.39 23.69
N LEU A 106 17.22 -2.20 23.38
CA LEU A 106 17.93 -2.13 22.11
C LEU A 106 17.07 -2.55 20.91
N ILE A 107 16.23 -3.58 21.08
CA ILE A 107 15.21 -3.95 20.10
C ILE A 107 14.24 -2.78 19.90
N GLY A 108 13.79 -2.13 20.97
CA GLY A 108 12.95 -0.92 20.88
C GLY A 108 13.60 0.21 20.09
N VAL A 109 14.89 0.48 20.30
CA VAL A 109 15.66 1.47 19.51
C VAL A 109 15.76 1.05 18.04
N ASN A 110 15.97 -0.23 17.75
CA ASN A 110 15.99 -0.74 16.37
C ASN A 110 14.61 -0.59 15.68
N LEU A 111 13.52 -0.86 16.40
CA LEU A 111 12.16 -0.64 15.89
C LEU A 111 11.93 0.84 15.57
N LEU A 112 12.33 1.77 16.44
CA LEU A 112 12.26 3.20 16.15
C LEU A 112 13.11 3.62 14.95
N ARG A 113 14.30 3.04 14.78
CA ARG A 113 15.12 3.27 13.59
C ARG A 113 14.36 2.89 12.33
N LEU A 114 13.74 1.72 12.29
CA LEU A 114 12.99 1.26 11.10
C LEU A 114 11.83 2.20 10.76
N LEU A 115 11.11 2.69 11.78
CA LEU A 115 10.06 3.71 11.61
C LEU A 115 10.64 5.03 11.07
N SER A 116 11.77 5.50 11.61
CA SER A 116 12.41 6.74 11.14
C SER A 116 12.90 6.67 9.69
N GLN A 117 13.26 5.47 9.22
CA GLN A 117 13.68 5.21 7.84
C GLN A 117 12.52 4.92 6.90
N ASN A 118 11.27 4.95 7.39
CA ASN A 118 10.08 4.58 6.65
C ASN A 118 10.11 3.14 6.07
N ARG A 119 10.82 2.22 6.74
CA ARG A 119 10.93 0.80 6.36
C ARG A 119 9.91 -0.03 7.15
N LEU A 120 8.62 0.23 6.90
CA LEU A 120 7.52 -0.39 7.65
C LEU A 120 7.45 -1.92 7.46
N SER A 121 7.79 -2.43 6.27
CA SER A 121 7.81 -3.87 6.01
C SER A 121 8.80 -4.60 6.93
N ASP A 122 10.03 -4.10 7.04
CA ASP A 122 11.06 -4.68 7.90
C ASP A 122 10.69 -4.56 9.38
N PHE A 123 9.95 -3.51 9.76
CA PHE A 123 9.41 -3.35 11.10
C PHE A 123 8.42 -4.47 11.44
N HIS A 124 7.46 -4.77 10.56
CA HIS A 124 6.52 -5.87 10.81
C HIS A 124 7.20 -7.24 10.80
N THR A 125 8.21 -7.46 9.94
CA THR A 125 9.02 -8.68 9.99
C THR A 125 9.77 -8.80 11.32
N ALA A 126 10.34 -7.70 11.84
CA ALA A 126 11.02 -7.70 13.12
C ALA A 126 10.06 -7.96 14.31
N LEU A 127 8.80 -7.50 14.21
CA LEU A 127 7.78 -7.78 15.23
C LEU A 127 7.34 -9.25 15.24
N GLU A 128 7.30 -9.92 14.09
CA GLU A 128 6.96 -11.35 13.99
C GLU A 128 7.98 -12.25 14.69
N ILE A 129 9.23 -11.82 14.76
CA ILE A 129 10.32 -12.55 15.42
C ILE A 129 10.19 -12.51 16.95
N ILE A 130 9.48 -11.53 17.51
CA ILE A 130 9.36 -11.32 18.96
C ILE A 130 8.16 -12.12 19.50
N ASP A 131 8.35 -12.80 20.63
CA ASP A 131 7.27 -13.52 21.31
C ASP A 131 6.12 -12.58 21.73
N SER A 132 4.87 -13.00 21.46
CA SER A 132 3.65 -12.24 21.74
C SER A 132 3.52 -11.77 23.20
N ASP A 133 4.01 -12.57 24.16
CA ASP A 133 3.97 -12.23 25.59
C ASP A 133 4.89 -11.05 25.93
N GLN A 134 6.00 -10.91 25.21
CA GLN A 134 6.98 -9.83 25.41
C GLN A 134 6.54 -8.51 24.77
N LEU A 135 5.64 -8.55 23.77
CA LEU A 135 5.06 -7.36 23.15
C LEU A 135 4.20 -6.55 24.12
N GLN A 136 3.44 -7.22 25.00
CA GLN A 136 2.55 -6.56 25.97
C GLN A 136 3.26 -6.20 27.28
N THR A 137 4.24 -7.02 27.68
CA THR A 137 4.91 -6.89 28.97
C THR A 137 5.97 -5.78 28.97
N ASN A 138 6.70 -5.61 27.87
CA ASN A 138 7.82 -4.67 27.81
C ASN A 138 7.37 -3.25 27.42
N PRO A 139 7.59 -2.24 28.28
CA PRO A 139 7.19 -0.86 27.99
C PRO A 139 7.84 -0.29 26.71
N PHE A 140 9.11 -0.63 26.46
CA PHE A 140 9.88 -0.09 25.33
C PHE A 140 9.39 -0.58 23.96
N ILE A 141 9.01 -1.86 23.87
CA ILE A 141 8.49 -2.43 22.62
C ILE A 141 7.07 -1.93 22.38
N LYS A 142 6.24 -1.95 23.43
CA LYS A 142 4.90 -1.39 23.38
C LYS A 142 4.89 0.06 22.90
N GLN A 143 5.83 0.88 23.39
CA GLN A 143 5.97 2.26 22.94
C GLN A 143 6.22 2.38 21.43
N ALA A 144 7.07 1.52 20.86
CA ALA A 144 7.34 1.54 19.42
C ALA A 144 6.13 1.08 18.59
N VAL A 145 5.36 0.11 19.10
CA VAL A 145 4.12 -0.37 18.46
C VAL A 145 3.02 0.67 18.54
N ASP A 146 2.78 1.28 19.70
CA ASP A 146 1.79 2.34 19.88
C ASP A 146 2.10 3.54 18.97
N LEU A 147 3.40 3.86 18.81
CA LEU A 147 3.85 4.91 17.90
C LEU A 147 3.53 4.60 16.44
N GLU A 148 3.76 3.36 16.00
CA GLU A 148 3.42 2.91 14.65
C GLU A 148 1.91 2.97 14.43
N GLN A 149 1.10 2.51 15.39
CA GLN A 149 -0.34 2.60 15.31
C GLN A 149 -0.81 4.06 15.18
N PHE A 150 -0.24 4.99 15.96
CA PHE A 150 -0.58 6.41 15.84
C PHE A 150 -0.19 7.01 14.50
N LEU A 151 0.89 6.53 13.88
CA LEU A 151 1.29 6.93 12.53
C LEU A 151 0.30 6.41 11.48
N MET A 152 -0.16 5.17 11.61
CA MET A 152 -1.17 4.55 10.74
C MET A 152 -2.56 5.20 10.89
N GLU A 153 -2.93 5.59 12.12
CA GLU A 153 -4.15 6.36 12.39
C GLU A 153 -4.06 7.81 11.88
N GLY A 154 -2.86 8.31 11.53
CA GLY A 154 -2.61 9.72 11.23
C GLY A 154 -2.78 10.65 12.44
N SER A 155 -2.73 10.10 13.67
CA SER A 155 -2.98 10.83 14.90
C SER A 155 -1.70 11.46 15.47
N TYR A 156 -1.20 12.49 14.79
CA TYR A 156 0.08 13.13 15.13
C TYR A 156 0.11 13.83 16.50
N ASN A 157 -1.04 14.27 17.01
CA ASN A 157 -1.15 14.84 18.36
C ASN A 157 -0.74 13.83 19.43
N LYS A 158 -1.14 12.57 19.27
CA LYS A 158 -0.78 11.50 20.21
C LYS A 158 0.73 11.24 20.14
N VAL A 159 1.30 11.17 18.93
CA VAL A 159 2.75 11.02 18.72
C VAL A 159 3.54 12.11 19.45
N TRP A 160 3.10 13.37 19.34
CA TRP A 160 3.75 14.48 20.04
C TRP A 160 3.66 14.37 21.56
N SER A 161 2.51 13.94 22.10
CA SER A 161 2.32 13.73 23.54
C SER A 161 3.22 12.61 24.10
N THR A 162 3.40 11.53 23.33
CA THR A 162 4.24 10.38 23.68
C THR A 162 5.72 10.77 23.81
N ARG A 163 6.16 11.86 23.16
CA ARG A 163 7.51 12.41 23.33
C ARG A 163 7.84 12.71 24.80
N SER A 164 6.87 13.18 25.58
CA SER A 164 7.08 13.55 26.99
C SER A 164 7.26 12.35 27.92
N THR A 165 6.77 11.17 27.52
CA THR A 165 6.86 9.93 28.28
C THR A 165 8.13 9.13 28.00
N VAL A 166 8.90 9.48 26.96
CA VAL A 166 10.10 8.72 26.57
C VAL A 166 11.24 9.01 27.53
N GLN A 167 11.69 7.98 28.25
CA GLN A 167 12.90 8.03 29.07
C GLN A 167 14.03 7.31 28.34
N GLY A 168 15.03 8.08 27.90
CA GLY A 168 16.25 7.56 27.26
C GLY A 168 16.75 8.49 26.17
N GLU A 169 18.00 8.95 26.29
CA GLU A 169 18.64 9.86 25.33
C GLU A 169 18.74 9.23 23.93
N GLU A 170 18.89 7.90 23.86
CA GLU A 170 19.04 7.18 22.60
C GLU A 170 17.74 7.11 21.79
N PHE A 171 16.59 7.07 22.46
CA PHE A 171 15.29 7.11 21.80
C PHE A 171 14.99 8.53 21.28
N MET A 172 15.37 9.57 22.03
CA MET A 172 15.11 10.97 21.68
C MET A 172 15.68 11.35 20.31
N PHE A 173 16.87 10.83 19.97
CA PHE A 173 17.50 11.05 18.67
C PHE A 173 16.62 10.59 17.49
N PHE A 174 16.07 9.36 17.57
CA PHE A 174 15.22 8.82 16.49
C PHE A 174 13.84 9.50 16.47
N TYR A 175 13.31 9.92 17.63
CA TYR A 175 12.08 10.71 17.70
C TYR A 175 12.21 12.06 16.98
N ASP A 176 13.35 12.75 17.11
CA ASP A 176 13.57 14.03 16.43
C ASP A 176 13.61 13.88 14.91
N ILE A 177 14.22 12.81 14.39
CA ILE A 177 14.19 12.48 12.95
C ILE A 177 12.76 12.20 12.49
N LEU A 178 12.03 11.36 13.23
CA LEU A 178 10.66 10.99 12.89
C LEU A 178 9.72 12.22 12.87
N ILE A 179 9.86 13.14 13.84
CA ILE A 179 9.09 14.39 13.87
C ILE A 179 9.37 15.25 12.63
N GLY A 180 10.61 15.29 12.16
CA GLY A 180 10.98 15.96 10.91
C GLY A 180 10.19 15.39 9.74
N THR A 181 10.22 14.06 9.57
CA THR A 181 9.48 13.36 8.50
C THR A 181 7.97 13.57 8.61
N ILE A 182 7.40 13.43 9.82
CA ILE A 182 5.98 13.66 10.09
C ILE A 182 5.57 15.08 9.68
N ARG A 183 6.38 16.10 9.99
CA ARG A 183 6.10 17.49 9.60
C ARG A 183 6.04 17.64 8.08
N HIS A 184 6.90 16.94 7.35
CA HIS A 184 6.89 16.95 5.89
C HIS A 184 5.67 16.24 5.29
N GLU A 185 5.21 15.13 5.87
CA GLU A 185 3.98 14.42 5.46
C GLU A 185 2.73 15.26 5.75
N ILE A 186 2.63 15.83 6.95
CA ILE A 186 1.56 16.75 7.35
C ILE A 186 1.46 17.92 6.37
N ALA A 187 2.59 18.48 5.96
CA ALA A 187 2.65 19.56 4.98
C ALA A 187 2.09 19.13 3.61
N SER A 188 2.52 17.98 3.08
CA SER A 188 2.01 17.40 1.82
C SER A 188 0.51 17.13 1.86
N CYS A 189 -0.02 16.66 3.00
CA CYS A 189 -1.45 16.49 3.20
C CYS A 189 -2.19 17.83 3.27
N SER A 190 -1.60 18.82 3.93
CA SER A 190 -2.18 20.17 4.06
C SER A 190 -2.28 20.88 2.71
N GLU A 191 -1.29 20.70 1.83
CA GLU A 191 -1.29 21.23 0.47
C GLU A 191 -2.44 20.70 -0.39
N LYS A 192 -2.83 19.45 -0.20
CA LYS A 192 -3.94 18.82 -0.93
C LYS A 192 -5.31 19.09 -0.31
N ALA A 193 -5.36 19.24 1.00
CA ALA A 193 -6.61 19.38 1.75
C ALA A 193 -7.12 20.82 1.78
N TYR A 194 -6.23 21.80 1.81
CA TYR A 194 -6.58 23.20 2.02
C TYR A 194 -6.02 24.10 0.91
N GLU A 195 -6.83 25.05 0.45
CA GLU A 195 -6.34 26.11 -0.44
C GLU A 195 -5.52 27.17 0.30
N HIS A 196 -5.94 27.49 1.54
CA HIS A 196 -5.28 28.44 2.42
C HIS A 196 -5.47 28.07 3.89
N LEU A 197 -4.51 28.45 4.74
CA LEU A 197 -4.54 28.22 6.19
C LEU A 197 -4.03 29.44 6.96
N PRO A 198 -4.67 29.86 8.07
CA PRO A 198 -4.15 30.90 8.94
C PRO A 198 -2.80 30.52 9.58
N LEU A 199 -1.92 31.49 9.80
CA LEU A 199 -0.59 31.27 10.38
C LEU A 199 -0.61 30.61 11.77
N ASN A 200 -1.59 30.97 12.62
CA ASN A 200 -1.72 30.39 13.95
C ASN A 200 -2.12 28.90 13.89
N ASP A 201 -3.05 28.58 13.00
CA ASP A 201 -3.51 27.21 12.81
C ASP A 201 -2.41 26.37 12.14
N ALA A 202 -1.67 26.95 11.19
CA ALA A 202 -0.49 26.32 10.59
C ALA A 202 0.60 26.03 11.64
N SER A 203 0.86 26.97 12.54
CA SER A 203 1.85 26.81 13.60
C SER A 203 1.49 25.69 14.58
N THR A 204 0.20 25.60 14.95
CA THR A 204 -0.28 24.55 15.86
C THR A 204 -0.29 23.18 15.18
N LEU A 205 -0.70 23.12 13.91
CA LEU A 205 -0.76 21.89 13.11
C LEU A 205 0.64 21.31 12.84
N LEU A 206 1.63 22.16 12.53
CA LEU A 206 3.02 21.73 12.27
C LEU A 206 3.89 21.62 13.54
N PHE A 207 3.31 21.89 14.71
CA PHE A 207 4.00 21.93 16.02
C PHE A 207 5.25 22.83 16.03
N LEU A 208 5.18 23.97 15.33
CA LEU A 208 6.24 24.97 15.30
C LEU A 208 6.07 25.94 16.47
N LYS A 209 7.17 26.27 17.15
CA LYS A 209 7.15 27.17 18.32
C LYS A 209 7.22 28.64 17.91
N ASN A 210 7.90 28.92 16.80
CA ASN A 210 8.18 30.28 16.35
C ASN A 210 7.56 30.53 14.97
N THR A 211 7.01 31.73 14.78
CA THR A 211 6.52 32.20 13.47
C THR A 211 7.66 32.29 12.45
N GLU A 212 8.90 32.53 12.88
CA GLU A 212 10.08 32.52 12.02
C GLU A 212 10.42 31.13 11.46
N GLU A 213 10.25 30.06 12.25
CA GLU A 213 10.44 28.68 11.78
C GLU A 213 9.38 28.32 10.73
N LEU A 214 8.15 28.82 10.91
CA LEU A 214 7.08 28.66 9.94
C LEU A 214 7.38 29.40 8.62
N LEU A 215 7.96 30.59 8.68
CA LEU A 215 8.39 31.34 7.49
C LEU A 215 9.53 30.62 6.75
N ASN A 216 10.52 30.09 7.47
CA ASN A 216 11.58 29.28 6.87
C ASN A 216 11.01 28.02 6.20
N PHE A 217 10.14 27.29 6.89
CA PHE A 217 9.51 26.09 6.34
C PHE A 217 8.61 26.39 5.12
N ALA A 218 7.86 27.50 5.17
CA ALA A 218 7.08 27.98 4.03
C ALA A 218 7.97 28.33 2.84
N SER A 219 9.14 28.94 3.08
CA SER A 219 10.11 29.25 2.03
C SER A 219 10.75 28.00 1.41
N GLU A 220 11.02 26.96 2.22
CA GLU A 220 11.54 25.67 1.76
C GLU A 220 10.55 24.95 0.83
N ARG A 221 9.25 25.08 1.12
CA ARG A 221 8.16 24.46 0.35
C ARG A 221 7.62 25.32 -0.79
N GLY A 222 7.95 26.61 -0.82
CA GLY A 222 7.47 27.56 -1.83
C GLY A 222 6.04 28.07 -1.59
N TRP A 223 5.55 28.04 -0.35
CA TRP A 223 4.22 28.56 -0.02
C TRP A 223 4.18 30.09 -0.08
N LYS A 224 3.09 30.64 -0.65
CA LYS A 224 2.88 32.09 -0.68
C LYS A 224 2.27 32.52 0.64
N VAL A 225 3.06 33.18 1.47
CA VAL A 225 2.58 33.77 2.74
C VAL A 225 2.16 35.22 2.48
N ASN A 226 0.92 35.58 2.81
CA ASN A 226 0.47 36.96 2.77
C ASN A 226 0.52 37.56 4.19
N PRO A 227 1.49 38.47 4.50
CA PRO A 227 1.66 39.00 5.86
C PRO A 227 0.47 39.84 6.34
N ALA A 228 -0.27 40.45 5.40
CA ALA A 228 -1.41 41.32 5.71
C ALA A 228 -2.66 40.54 6.16
N GLU A 229 -2.88 39.35 5.59
CA GLU A 229 -4.04 38.50 5.91
C GLU A 229 -3.73 37.41 6.94
N GLN A 230 -2.45 37.25 7.31
CA GLN A 230 -1.97 36.18 8.19
C GLN A 230 -2.34 34.78 7.68
N LYS A 231 -2.29 34.57 6.35
CA LYS A 231 -2.66 33.31 5.68
C LYS A 231 -1.52 32.78 4.81
N VAL A 232 -1.38 31.46 4.80
CA VAL A 232 -0.52 30.68 3.90
C VAL A 232 -1.41 30.13 2.79
N TYR A 233 -1.02 30.35 1.54
CA TYR A 233 -1.67 29.74 0.38
C TYR A 233 -0.83 28.58 -0.12
N PHE A 234 -1.45 27.40 -0.23
CA PHE A 234 -0.80 26.16 -0.65
C PHE A 234 -0.92 25.88 -2.15
N GLY A 235 -1.83 26.59 -2.84
CA GLY A 235 -2.04 26.41 -4.27
C GLY A 235 -0.91 27.02 -5.11
N SER A 236 -0.06 26.17 -5.68
CA SER A 236 0.25 26.33 -7.10
C SER A 236 -1.01 25.95 -7.88
N GLU A 237 -1.45 26.83 -8.77
CA GLU A 237 -2.52 26.54 -9.73
C GLU A 237 -2.07 25.35 -10.61
N ASP A 238 -2.33 24.11 -10.17
CA ASP A 238 -2.30 22.95 -11.04
C ASP A 238 -3.51 23.05 -11.98
N ASN A 239 -3.37 23.94 -12.96
CA ASN A 239 -4.06 23.83 -14.25
C ASN A 239 -3.40 22.72 -15.09
N ASP A 240 -3.04 21.59 -14.48
CA ASP A 240 -2.80 20.38 -15.22
C ASP A 240 -4.16 19.94 -15.74
N VAL A 241 -4.47 20.41 -16.94
CA VAL A 241 -5.57 19.90 -17.75
C VAL A 241 -5.42 18.39 -17.72
N VAL A 242 -6.33 17.71 -17.02
CA VAL A 242 -6.34 16.26 -16.94
C VAL A 242 -6.42 15.75 -18.38
N GLU A 243 -5.29 15.32 -18.93
CA GLU A 243 -5.24 14.69 -20.25
C GLU A 243 -5.94 13.34 -20.11
N ILE A 244 -7.25 13.34 -20.32
CA ILE A 244 -8.05 12.13 -20.38
C ILE A 244 -7.39 11.22 -21.44
N PRO A 245 -7.02 9.96 -21.13
CA PRO A 245 -6.36 9.06 -22.08
C PRO A 245 -7.25 8.73 -23.30
N GLN A 246 -7.23 9.60 -24.31
CA GLN A 246 -8.14 9.56 -25.45
C GLN A 246 -7.95 8.28 -26.27
N GLU A 247 -6.69 7.86 -26.46
CA GLU A 247 -6.33 6.66 -27.23
C GLU A 247 -6.86 5.37 -26.59
N GLN A 248 -6.80 5.26 -25.27
CA GLN A 248 -7.34 4.08 -24.56
C GLN A 248 -8.85 4.00 -24.70
N ILE A 249 -9.55 5.14 -24.62
CA ILE A 249 -11.00 5.19 -24.81
C ILE A 249 -11.36 4.80 -26.24
N ILE A 250 -10.68 5.39 -27.24
CA ILE A 250 -10.93 5.07 -28.67
C ILE A 250 -10.70 3.58 -28.95
N THR A 251 -9.60 3.00 -28.44
CA THR A 251 -9.27 1.58 -28.62
C THR A 251 -10.34 0.68 -28.01
N ARG A 252 -10.83 1.03 -26.80
CA ARG A 252 -11.91 0.29 -26.14
C ARG A 252 -13.23 0.41 -26.92
N THR A 253 -13.59 1.62 -27.39
CA THR A 253 -14.79 1.85 -28.21
C THR A 253 -14.74 1.09 -29.53
N LEU A 254 -13.61 1.06 -30.22
CA LEU A 254 -13.41 0.26 -31.44
C LEU A 254 -13.46 -1.24 -31.15
N GLY A 255 -12.93 -1.68 -30.01
CA GLY A 255 -13.04 -3.05 -29.53
C GLY A 255 -14.49 -3.49 -29.38
N TYR A 256 -15.32 -2.67 -28.71
CA TYR A 256 -16.74 -2.92 -28.55
C TYR A 256 -17.50 -2.94 -29.89
N ALA A 257 -17.22 -1.98 -30.79
CA ALA A 257 -17.82 -1.95 -32.12
C ALA A 257 -17.49 -3.22 -32.93
N ARG A 258 -16.22 -3.67 -32.90
CA ARG A 258 -15.77 -4.89 -33.59
C ARG A 258 -16.42 -6.14 -33.02
N GLU A 259 -16.68 -6.20 -31.72
CA GLU A 259 -17.36 -7.33 -31.10
C GLU A 259 -18.84 -7.40 -31.46
N LEU A 260 -19.52 -6.26 -31.60
CA LEU A 260 -20.91 -6.19 -32.04
C LEU A 260 -21.09 -6.62 -33.51
N GLU A 261 -20.16 -6.28 -34.40
CA GLU A 261 -20.19 -6.69 -35.81
C GLU A 261 -19.72 -8.14 -36.05
N ARG A 262 -19.06 -8.75 -35.05
CA ARG A 262 -18.44 -10.08 -35.18
C ARG A 262 -19.41 -11.17 -35.62
N ILE A 263 -20.66 -11.13 -35.14
CA ILE A 263 -21.67 -12.14 -35.50
C ILE A 263 -21.98 -12.10 -37.01
N VAL A 264 -22.06 -10.91 -37.60
CA VAL A 264 -22.34 -10.74 -39.04
C VAL A 264 -21.14 -11.18 -39.88
N ILE A 265 -19.92 -10.82 -39.46
CA ILE A 265 -18.68 -11.19 -40.14
C ILE A 265 -18.48 -12.72 -40.11
N MET A 266 -18.71 -13.36 -38.96
CA MET A 266 -18.56 -14.82 -38.82
C MET A 266 -19.49 -15.63 -39.73
N PHE A 267 -20.70 -15.15 -40.01
CA PHE A 267 -21.59 -15.79 -40.99
C PHE A 267 -21.11 -15.59 -42.45
N SER A 268 -20.51 -14.44 -42.76
CA SER A 268 -19.91 -14.17 -44.07
C SER A 268 -18.62 -14.99 -44.28
N ASP A 269 -17.80 -15.14 -43.23
CA ASP A 269 -16.60 -15.96 -43.26
C ASP A 269 -16.93 -17.45 -43.47
N LEU A 270 -18.06 -17.93 -42.95
CA LEU A 270 -18.56 -19.27 -43.24
C LEU A 270 -19.03 -19.41 -44.69
N GLU A 271 -19.66 -18.38 -45.26
CA GLU A 271 -20.14 -18.37 -46.66
C GLU A 271 -18.97 -18.38 -47.66
N CYS A 272 -17.83 -17.81 -47.26
CA CYS A 272 -16.58 -17.84 -48.01
C CYS A 272 -15.67 -19.04 -47.64
N ASP A 273 -16.16 -20.02 -46.87
CA ASP A 273 -15.43 -21.20 -46.40
C ASP A 273 -14.13 -20.90 -45.61
N TYR A 274 -14.02 -19.73 -44.98
CA TYR A 274 -12.84 -19.33 -44.19
C TYR A 274 -12.79 -19.91 -42.77
N ILE A 275 -13.92 -20.34 -42.22
CA ILE A 275 -14.03 -20.90 -40.85
C ILE A 275 -14.74 -22.26 -40.85
N ASN A 276 -14.31 -23.15 -39.95
CA ASN A 276 -14.97 -24.45 -39.78
C ASN A 276 -16.37 -24.28 -39.12
N PRO A 277 -17.43 -24.95 -39.62
CA PRO A 277 -18.76 -24.91 -39.02
C PRO A 277 -18.81 -25.30 -37.53
N ILE A 278 -17.93 -26.21 -37.07
CA ILE A 278 -17.88 -26.62 -35.66
C ILE A 278 -17.39 -25.47 -34.77
N ASP A 279 -16.34 -24.76 -35.21
CA ASP A 279 -15.77 -23.63 -34.48
C ASP A 279 -16.73 -22.43 -34.44
N LEU A 280 -17.47 -22.22 -35.53
CA LEU A 280 -18.53 -21.22 -35.58
C LEU A 280 -19.65 -21.53 -34.60
N CYS A 281 -20.19 -22.75 -34.59
CA CYS A 281 -21.28 -23.16 -33.70
C CYS A 281 -20.90 -23.01 -32.23
N ASN A 282 -19.68 -23.38 -31.84
CA ASN A 282 -19.18 -23.22 -30.47
C ASN A 282 -19.10 -21.75 -30.05
N LYS A 283 -18.51 -20.90 -30.90
CA LYS A 283 -18.41 -19.46 -30.64
C LYS A 283 -19.77 -18.79 -30.60
N LEU A 284 -20.66 -19.12 -31.52
CA LEU A 284 -21.97 -18.48 -31.63
C LEU A 284 -22.90 -18.90 -30.49
N ASN A 285 -22.91 -20.18 -30.11
CA ASN A 285 -23.71 -20.68 -28.99
C ASN A 285 -23.34 -20.02 -27.65
N GLN A 286 -22.08 -19.60 -27.47
CA GLN A 286 -21.64 -18.84 -26.29
C GLN A 286 -22.34 -17.48 -26.16
N PHE A 287 -22.73 -16.84 -27.28
CA PHE A 287 -23.39 -15.53 -27.28
C PHE A 287 -24.93 -15.61 -27.30
N VAL A 288 -25.50 -16.69 -27.85
CA VAL A 288 -26.96 -16.84 -28.00
C VAL A 288 -27.69 -16.89 -26.66
N LEU A 289 -27.14 -17.61 -25.68
CA LEU A 289 -27.76 -17.73 -24.35
C LEU A 289 -27.74 -16.40 -23.57
N PRO A 290 -26.60 -15.68 -23.46
CA PRO A 290 -26.56 -14.35 -22.88
C PRO A 290 -27.50 -13.35 -23.58
N GLU A 291 -27.58 -13.35 -24.91
CA GLU A 291 -28.47 -12.43 -25.66
C GLU A 291 -29.94 -12.66 -25.28
N MET A 292 -30.41 -13.90 -25.32
CA MET A 292 -31.80 -14.23 -24.95
C MET A 292 -32.08 -13.92 -23.47
N GLY A 293 -31.11 -14.17 -22.59
CA GLY A 293 -31.19 -13.84 -21.17
C GLY A 293 -31.32 -12.33 -20.93
N ALA A 294 -30.50 -11.52 -21.60
CA ALA A 294 -30.56 -10.06 -21.51
C ALA A 294 -31.90 -9.52 -22.03
N HIS A 295 -32.41 -10.04 -23.15
CA HIS A 295 -33.73 -9.65 -23.66
C HIS A 295 -34.88 -10.04 -22.73
N ALA A 296 -34.83 -11.23 -22.14
CA ALA A 296 -35.83 -11.67 -21.17
C ALA A 296 -35.80 -10.80 -19.90
N PHE A 297 -34.60 -10.44 -19.43
CA PHE A 297 -34.42 -9.54 -18.30
C PHE A 297 -34.99 -8.14 -18.57
N LEU A 298 -34.68 -7.55 -19.74
CA LEU A 298 -35.23 -6.25 -20.14
C LEU A 298 -36.75 -6.28 -20.26
N PHE A 299 -37.31 -7.35 -20.85
CA PHE A 299 -38.76 -7.52 -20.94
C PHE A 299 -39.41 -7.60 -19.55
N PHE A 300 -38.80 -8.33 -18.62
CA PHE A 300 -39.26 -8.40 -17.23
C PHE A 300 -39.17 -7.04 -16.52
N MET A 301 -38.10 -6.29 -16.72
CA MET A 301 -37.93 -4.95 -16.15
C MET A 301 -39.03 -3.98 -16.65
N PHE A 302 -39.42 -4.05 -17.93
CA PHE A 302 -40.54 -3.23 -18.45
C PHE A 302 -41.90 -3.64 -17.89
N LEU A 303 -42.08 -4.91 -17.56
CA LEU A 303 -43.29 -5.41 -16.90
C LEU A 303 -43.41 -4.84 -15.49
N VAL A 304 -42.31 -4.83 -14.72
CA VAL A 304 -42.27 -4.26 -13.36
C VAL A 304 -42.47 -2.74 -13.38
N ASN A 305 -41.91 -2.04 -14.37
CA ASN A 305 -42.01 -0.58 -14.51
C ASN A 305 -43.33 -0.08 -15.11
N GLY A 306 -44.27 -0.97 -15.48
CA GLY A 306 -45.61 -0.58 -15.97
C GLY A 306 -45.64 0.11 -17.34
N SER A 307 -44.58 0.00 -18.15
CA SER A 307 -44.51 0.64 -19.48
C SER A 307 -45.15 -0.22 -20.57
N TRP A 308 -46.48 -0.20 -20.63
CA TRP A 308 -47.31 -1.05 -21.52
C TRP A 308 -46.96 -0.97 -23.01
N ILE A 309 -46.66 0.22 -23.53
CA ILE A 309 -46.36 0.41 -24.96
C ILE A 309 -45.05 -0.30 -25.36
N SER A 310 -44.01 -0.17 -24.52
CA SER A 310 -42.71 -0.82 -24.74
C SER A 310 -42.79 -2.35 -24.61
N LEU A 311 -43.67 -2.83 -23.72
CA LEU A 311 -43.92 -4.25 -23.52
C LEU A 311 -44.60 -4.86 -24.75
N VAL A 312 -45.67 -4.23 -25.27
CA VAL A 312 -46.38 -4.71 -26.47
C VAL A 312 -45.45 -4.77 -27.68
N PHE A 313 -44.55 -3.81 -27.83
CA PHE A 313 -43.59 -3.80 -28.94
C PHE A 313 -42.55 -4.94 -28.85
N ASN A 314 -42.09 -5.30 -27.64
CA ASN A 314 -41.12 -6.37 -27.42
C ASN A 314 -41.75 -7.78 -27.27
N LEU A 315 -43.07 -7.86 -27.08
CA LEU A 315 -43.80 -9.10 -26.84
C LEU A 315 -43.65 -10.14 -27.98
N PRO A 316 -43.73 -9.80 -29.28
CA PRO A 316 -43.59 -10.78 -30.35
C PRO A 316 -42.21 -11.43 -30.37
N LEU A 317 -41.15 -10.64 -30.13
CA LEU A 317 -39.78 -11.15 -30.10
C LEU A 317 -39.51 -11.99 -28.85
N ALA A 318 -40.00 -11.55 -27.69
CA ALA A 318 -39.91 -12.33 -26.45
C ALA A 318 -40.65 -13.66 -26.57
N ALA A 319 -41.88 -13.67 -27.10
CA ALA A 319 -42.65 -14.88 -27.33
C ALA A 319 -41.97 -15.82 -28.34
N TYR A 320 -41.37 -15.28 -29.41
CA TYR A 320 -40.57 -16.06 -30.37
C TYR A 320 -39.35 -16.71 -29.69
N ASN A 321 -38.58 -15.96 -28.90
CA ASN A 321 -37.42 -16.47 -28.18
C ASN A 321 -37.81 -17.54 -27.14
N VAL A 322 -38.89 -17.33 -26.37
CA VAL A 322 -39.43 -18.32 -25.41
C VAL A 322 -39.85 -19.60 -26.13
N ASN A 323 -40.59 -19.49 -27.23
CA ASN A 323 -41.01 -20.65 -28.04
C ASN A 323 -39.81 -21.40 -28.63
N LYS A 324 -38.74 -20.68 -29.01
CA LYS A 324 -37.49 -21.25 -29.52
C LYS A 324 -36.73 -22.04 -28.44
N VAL A 325 -36.68 -21.51 -27.22
CA VAL A 325 -36.08 -22.19 -26.05
C VAL A 325 -36.91 -23.42 -25.65
N MET A 326 -38.24 -23.31 -25.58
CA MET A 326 -39.13 -24.43 -25.21
C MET A 326 -39.08 -25.59 -26.20
N LYS A 327 -38.85 -25.32 -27.49
CA LYS A 327 -38.68 -26.34 -28.52
C LYS A 327 -37.27 -26.94 -28.58
N GLY A 328 -36.34 -26.50 -27.71
CA GLY A 328 -34.96 -26.97 -27.69
C GLY A 328 -34.11 -26.55 -28.89
N ARG A 329 -34.61 -25.70 -29.80
CA ARG A 329 -33.94 -25.29 -31.06
C ARG A 329 -33.14 -23.99 -30.92
N HIS A 330 -32.51 -23.80 -29.77
CA HIS A 330 -31.78 -22.57 -29.45
C HIS A 330 -30.29 -22.66 -29.78
N MET A 331 -29.72 -23.87 -29.85
CA MET A 331 -28.32 -24.09 -30.22
C MET A 331 -28.18 -24.32 -31.72
N TYR A 332 -27.10 -23.80 -32.30
CA TYR A 332 -26.71 -24.05 -33.68
C TYR A 332 -26.00 -25.41 -33.79
N ASP A 333 -26.43 -26.24 -34.74
CA ASP A 333 -25.83 -27.53 -35.06
C ASP A 333 -24.91 -27.41 -36.29
N ALA A 334 -23.67 -27.86 -36.14
CA ALA A 334 -22.65 -27.80 -37.19
C ALA A 334 -22.99 -28.63 -38.44
N THR A 335 -23.86 -29.65 -38.31
CA THR A 335 -24.25 -30.51 -39.43
C THR A 335 -25.33 -29.89 -40.33
N GLU A 336 -26.15 -28.98 -39.78
CA GLU A 336 -27.24 -28.34 -40.51
C GLU A 336 -26.97 -26.86 -40.84
N ILE A 337 -25.90 -26.27 -40.29
CA ILE A 337 -25.61 -24.83 -40.36
C ILE A 337 -25.53 -24.29 -41.79
N PHE A 338 -24.97 -25.06 -42.74
CA PHE A 338 -24.90 -24.64 -44.15
C PHE A 338 -26.27 -24.67 -44.84
N ARG A 339 -27.13 -25.65 -44.49
CA ARG A 339 -28.47 -25.78 -45.08
C ARG A 339 -29.41 -24.67 -44.61
N THR A 340 -29.25 -24.23 -43.36
CA THR A 340 -30.09 -23.20 -42.73
C THR A 340 -29.44 -21.82 -42.67
N LEU A 341 -28.23 -21.65 -43.24
CA LEU A 341 -27.44 -20.41 -43.18
C LEU A 341 -28.23 -19.18 -43.63
N SER A 342 -28.90 -19.27 -44.79
CA SER A 342 -29.68 -18.17 -45.35
C SER A 342 -30.89 -17.78 -44.48
N GLN A 343 -31.45 -18.74 -43.74
CA GLN A 343 -32.55 -18.50 -42.80
C GLN A 343 -32.04 -17.82 -41.52
N HIS A 344 -30.94 -18.30 -40.94
CA HIS A 344 -30.34 -17.71 -39.75
C HIS A 344 -29.77 -16.31 -40.01
N LYS A 345 -29.20 -16.06 -41.19
CA LYS A 345 -28.77 -14.74 -41.65
C LYS A 345 -29.95 -13.76 -41.69
N LYS A 346 -31.07 -14.16 -42.29
CA LYS A 346 -32.31 -13.34 -42.31
C LYS A 346 -32.86 -13.09 -40.90
N GLU A 347 -32.88 -14.10 -40.02
CA GLU A 347 -33.29 -13.93 -38.62
C GLU A 347 -32.40 -12.92 -37.89
N CYS A 348 -31.08 -12.98 -38.09
CA CYS A 348 -30.13 -12.04 -37.50
C CYS A 348 -30.34 -10.61 -38.00
N PHE A 349 -30.53 -10.40 -39.31
CA PHE A 349 -30.83 -9.08 -39.87
C PHE A 349 -32.17 -8.51 -39.37
N ILE A 350 -33.20 -9.33 -39.25
CA ILE A 350 -34.50 -8.90 -38.71
C ILE A 350 -34.36 -8.49 -37.24
N LYS A 351 -33.64 -9.28 -36.44
CA LYS A 351 -33.34 -8.94 -35.03
C LYS A 351 -32.55 -7.65 -34.91
N LEU A 352 -31.51 -7.47 -35.72
CA LEU A 352 -30.68 -6.26 -35.72
C LEU A 352 -31.53 -5.02 -36.06
N GLY A 353 -32.36 -5.10 -37.10
CA GLY A 353 -33.29 -4.02 -37.45
C GLY A 353 -34.29 -3.72 -36.34
N PHE A 354 -34.82 -4.76 -35.67
CA PHE A 354 -35.71 -4.58 -34.52
C PHE A 354 -35.01 -3.90 -33.34
N TYR A 355 -33.79 -4.31 -32.98
CA TYR A 355 -33.02 -3.69 -31.90
C TYR A 355 -32.66 -2.24 -32.21
N LEU A 356 -32.36 -1.91 -33.47
CA LEU A 356 -32.10 -0.54 -33.90
C LEU A 356 -33.35 0.35 -33.75
N ILE A 357 -34.54 -0.15 -34.11
CA ILE A 357 -35.80 0.58 -33.89
C ILE A 357 -36.09 0.75 -32.39
N CYS A 358 -35.90 -0.32 -31.59
CA CYS A 358 -36.04 -0.26 -30.14
C CYS A 358 -35.10 0.77 -29.51
N PHE A 359 -33.86 0.84 -29.98
CA PHE A 359 -32.86 1.79 -29.48
C PHE A 359 -33.31 3.23 -29.66
N PHE A 360 -33.75 3.63 -30.87
CA PHE A 360 -34.25 4.98 -31.11
C PHE A 360 -35.51 5.29 -30.30
N TYR A 361 -36.41 4.31 -30.14
CA TYR A 361 -37.60 4.48 -29.32
C TYR A 361 -37.26 4.65 -27.82
N PHE A 362 -36.31 3.89 -27.27
CA PHE A 362 -35.87 4.04 -25.88
C PHE A 362 -35.14 5.37 -25.65
N LEU A 363 -34.32 5.81 -26.61
CA LEU A 363 -33.67 7.10 -26.57
C LEU A 363 -34.70 8.24 -26.55
N TYR A 364 -35.72 8.19 -27.40
CA TYR A 364 -36.82 9.15 -27.39
C TYR A 364 -37.55 9.17 -26.03
N ARG A 365 -37.89 7.99 -25.48
CA ARG A 365 -38.54 7.90 -24.17
C ARG A 365 -37.69 8.44 -23.03
N MET A 366 -36.38 8.20 -23.07
CA MET A 366 -35.43 8.75 -22.09
C MET A 366 -35.41 10.27 -22.14
N ILE A 367 -35.33 10.87 -23.34
CA ILE A 367 -35.34 12.34 -23.49
C ILE A 367 -36.66 12.93 -22.98
N VAL A 368 -37.81 12.34 -23.31
CA VAL A 368 -39.11 12.81 -22.82
C VAL A 368 -39.21 12.71 -21.30
N ALA A 369 -38.69 11.63 -20.70
CA ALA A 369 -38.67 11.48 -19.24
C ALA A 369 -37.77 12.51 -18.55
N LEU A 370 -36.63 12.85 -19.15
CA LEU A 370 -35.70 13.85 -18.62
C LEU A 370 -36.32 15.26 -18.69
N ILE A 371 -36.94 15.61 -19.82
CA ILE A 371 -37.66 16.89 -19.98
C ILE A 371 -38.84 16.99 -19.00
N ALA A 372 -39.56 15.89 -18.77
CA ALA A 372 -40.67 15.85 -17.82
C ALA A 372 -40.22 15.87 -16.34
N ALA A 373 -38.95 15.57 -16.05
CA ALA A 373 -38.38 15.65 -14.71
C ALA A 373 -37.86 17.07 -14.39
N ASP A 374 -37.49 17.83 -15.43
CA ASP A 374 -37.05 19.23 -15.33
C ASP A 374 -38.23 20.24 -15.32
N SER A 375 -39.45 19.78 -15.65
CA SER A 375 -40.70 20.56 -15.58
C SER A 375 -41.52 20.22 -14.33
#